data_AF-A0A0D0L518-F1
#
_entry.id   AF-A0A0D0L518-F1
#
_cell.length_a   1.000
_cell.length_b   1.000
_cell.length_c   1.000
_cell.angle_alpha   90.00
_cell.angle_beta   90.00
_cell.angle_gamma   90.00
#
_symmetry.space_group_name_H-M   'P 1'
#
loop_
_entity.id
_entity.type
_entity.pdbx_description
1 polymer ?
#
loop_
_entity_poly.entity_id
_entity_poly.type
_entity_poly.pdbx_seq_one_letter_code
_entity_poly.pdbx_strand_id
1 'polypeptide(L)'
;EIYTQNGRGELAATEHAEAQIIDEYLPTPLTDAELADVADTAIAQVAEELGERPAMRQMGQVMKAATAIAAGKADGSRISAAVKARL
;
A
#
# COMPACT_ATOMS: atom_id res chain seq x y z
N GLU A 1 -0.26 -10.62 -39.38
CA GLU A 1 -0.11 -9.15 -39.40
C GLU A 1 1.26 -8.81 -38.81
N ILE A 2 2.25 -8.35 -39.59
CA ILE A 2 2.51 -6.99 -40.14
C ILE A 2 3.28 -6.10 -39.14
N TYR A 3 4.61 -6.04 -39.40
CA TYR A 3 5.65 -5.02 -39.08
C TYR A 3 6.04 -4.73 -37.61
N THR A 4 7.23 -5.18 -37.15
CA THR A 4 8.49 -4.41 -36.88
C THR A 4 8.32 -3.15 -36.00
N GLN A 5 9.21 -2.80 -35.06
CA GLN A 5 10.60 -2.45 -35.35
C GLN A 5 11.37 -2.06 -34.06
N ASN A 6 12.60 -2.58 -33.95
CA ASN A 6 13.83 -1.92 -33.51
C ASN A 6 13.82 -0.93 -32.32
N GLY A 7 14.32 -1.41 -31.17
CA GLY A 7 15.56 -0.93 -30.55
C GLY A 7 15.72 0.55 -30.18
N ARG A 8 15.83 0.77 -28.86
CA ARG A 8 16.23 2.01 -28.14
C ARG A 8 15.12 3.08 -28.15
N GLY A 9 14.62 3.55 -27.03
CA GLY A 9 15.30 3.90 -25.79
C GLY A 9 14.87 5.34 -25.47
N GLU A 10 14.55 5.58 -24.21
CA GLU A 10 14.07 6.85 -23.63
C GLU A 10 12.56 7.06 -23.73
N LEU A 11 11.83 6.54 -22.74
CA LEU A 11 11.57 7.15 -21.43
C LEU A 11 10.47 8.20 -21.50
N ALA A 12 9.32 7.80 -20.93
CA ALA A 12 8.52 8.62 -20.03
C ALA A 12 8.21 10.04 -20.50
N ALA A 13 7.22 10.21 -21.36
CA ALA A 13 6.38 11.40 -21.28
C ALA A 13 5.08 11.20 -22.08
N THR A 14 3.97 11.33 -21.36
CA THR A 14 2.70 11.85 -21.88
C THR A 14 1.83 10.89 -22.66
N GLU A 15 1.11 10.00 -21.97
CA GLU A 15 -0.25 9.65 -22.39
C GLU A 15 -1.08 9.32 -21.14
N HIS A 16 -2.01 10.21 -20.80
CA HIS A 16 -3.39 9.91 -20.39
C HIS A 16 -4.02 11.16 -19.77
N ALA A 17 -4.47 12.07 -20.65
CA ALA A 17 -5.14 13.31 -20.28
C ALA A 17 -6.68 13.25 -20.37
N GLU A 18 -7.33 12.12 -20.68
CA GLU A 18 -8.76 12.17 -21.08
C GLU A 18 -9.67 11.03 -20.54
N ALA A 19 -9.41 10.52 -19.35
CA ALA A 19 -10.32 9.64 -18.60
C ALA A 19 -9.96 9.77 -17.10
N GLN A 20 -10.77 10.13 -16.11
CA GLN A 20 -12.22 10.18 -15.93
C GLN A 20 -12.53 11.17 -14.79
N ILE A 21 -13.47 12.08 -15.00
CA ILE A 21 -13.94 13.11 -14.04
C ILE A 21 -14.67 12.51 -12.80
N ILE A 22 -14.53 11.20 -12.53
CA ILE A 22 -15.07 10.52 -11.33
C ILE A 22 -14.01 9.68 -10.59
N ASP A 23 -12.90 9.28 -11.23
CA ASP A 23 -11.79 8.60 -10.53
C ASP A 23 -10.95 9.56 -9.66
N GLU A 24 -11.09 10.88 -9.88
CA GLU A 24 -10.36 11.92 -9.13
C GLU A 24 -10.79 12.03 -7.65
N TYR A 25 -11.85 11.34 -7.23
CA TYR A 25 -12.36 11.38 -5.85
C TYR A 25 -12.03 10.13 -5.01
N LEU A 26 -11.50 9.05 -5.61
CA LEU A 26 -11.10 7.85 -4.89
C LEU A 26 -9.58 7.75 -4.84
N PRO A 27 -8.96 7.75 -3.65
CA PRO A 27 -7.52 7.65 -3.57
C PRO A 27 -7.07 6.29 -4.12
N THR A 28 -5.99 6.31 -4.93
CA THR A 28 -5.43 5.11 -5.56
C THR A 28 -5.21 4.01 -4.52
N PRO A 29 -5.74 2.79 -4.77
CA PRO A 29 -5.53 1.67 -3.85
C PRO A 29 -4.05 1.33 -3.69
N LEU A 30 -3.64 0.96 -2.49
CA LEU A 30 -2.27 0.53 -2.22
C LEU A 30 -1.95 -0.77 -2.98
N THR A 31 -0.76 -0.80 -3.56
CA THR A 31 -0.12 -2.03 -4.03
C THR A 31 0.25 -2.94 -2.87
N ASP A 32 0.59 -4.19 -3.16
CA ASP A 32 1.01 -5.14 -2.11
C ASP A 32 2.33 -4.73 -1.44
N ALA A 33 3.23 -4.07 -2.19
CA ALA A 33 4.47 -3.53 -1.65
C ALA A 33 4.20 -2.36 -0.69
N GLU A 34 3.31 -1.44 -1.06
CA GLU A 34 2.95 -0.33 -0.18
C GLU A 34 2.18 -0.82 1.06
N LEU A 35 1.32 -1.84 0.92
CA LEU A 35 0.66 -2.49 2.07
C LEU A 35 1.67 -3.14 3.03
N ALA A 36 2.72 -3.72 2.47
CA ALA A 36 3.84 -4.24 3.22
C ALA A 36 4.51 -3.13 4.05
N ASP A 37 4.83 -2.00 3.43
CA ASP A 37 5.43 -0.84 4.09
C ASP A 37 4.51 -0.24 5.16
N VAL A 38 3.20 -0.18 4.89
CA VAL A 38 2.19 0.25 5.88
C VAL A 38 2.20 -0.65 7.11
N ALA A 39 2.26 -1.97 6.91
CA ALA A 39 2.30 -2.92 8.01
C ALA A 39 3.59 -2.80 8.82
N ASP A 40 4.75 -2.67 8.16
CA ASP A 40 6.04 -2.48 8.83
C ASP A 40 6.07 -1.17 9.63
N THR A 41 5.53 -0.08 9.07
CA THR A 41 5.40 1.21 9.75
C THR A 41 4.50 1.12 10.97
N ALA A 42 3.33 0.47 10.84
CA ALA A 42 2.41 0.28 11.96
C ALA A 42 3.02 -0.55 13.09
N ILE A 43 3.75 -1.62 12.76
CA ILE A 43 4.46 -2.45 13.74
C ILE A 43 5.53 -1.63 14.46
N ALA A 44 6.29 -0.81 13.74
CA ALA A 44 7.31 0.05 14.33
C ALA A 44 6.73 1.09 15.29
N GLN A 45 5.63 1.76 14.92
CA GLN A 45 4.93 2.71 15.78
C GLN A 45 4.45 2.05 17.07
N VAL A 46 3.80 0.89 16.96
CA VAL A 46 3.33 0.16 18.13
C VAL A 46 4.51 -0.37 18.96
N ALA A 47 5.61 -0.77 18.34
CA ALA A 47 6.79 -1.20 19.06
C ALA A 47 7.42 -0.07 19.90
N GLU A 48 7.44 1.15 19.37
CA GLU A 48 7.90 2.33 20.10
C GLU A 48 6.99 2.64 21.29
N GLU A 49 5.67 2.53 21.12
CA GLU A 49 4.70 2.71 22.22
C GLU A 49 4.83 1.65 23.32
N LEU A 50 5.14 0.39 22.95
CA LEU A 50 5.24 -0.73 23.90
C LEU A 50 6.64 -0.88 24.51
N GLY A 51 7.68 -0.37 23.84
CA GLY A 51 9.08 -0.65 24.15
C GLY A 51 9.55 -2.06 23.76
N GLU A 52 8.70 -2.85 23.08
CA GLU A 52 9.01 -4.19 22.57
C GLU A 52 8.31 -4.42 21.23
N ARG A 53 8.81 -5.37 20.42
CA ARG A 53 8.14 -5.74 19.17
C ARG A 53 6.74 -6.31 19.51
N PRO A 54 5.64 -5.77 18.93
CA PRO A 54 4.31 -6.28 19.18
C PRO A 54 4.17 -7.72 18.72
N ALA A 55 3.34 -8.48 19.42
CA ALA A 55 2.97 -9.85 19.05
C ALA A 55 1.49 -9.92 18.63
N MET A 56 1.01 -11.13 18.34
CA MET A 56 -0.39 -11.36 17.96
C MET A 56 -1.42 -10.80 18.96
N ARG A 57 -1.07 -10.69 20.26
CA ARG A 57 -1.93 -10.06 21.29
C ARG A 57 -2.13 -8.56 21.06
N GLN A 58 -1.20 -7.87 20.40
CA GLN A 58 -1.28 -6.46 20.02
C GLN A 58 -1.74 -6.25 18.57
N MET A 59 -2.18 -7.31 17.89
CA MET A 59 -2.73 -7.23 16.52
C MET A 59 -3.77 -6.11 16.38
N GLY A 60 -4.68 -5.95 17.35
CA GLY A 60 -5.69 -4.88 17.31
C GLY A 60 -5.10 -3.46 17.31
N GLN A 61 -4.01 -3.24 18.06
CA GLN A 61 -3.30 -1.96 18.11
C GLN A 61 -2.58 -1.70 16.79
N VAL A 62 -1.88 -2.71 16.26
CA VAL A 62 -1.19 -2.62 14.95
C VAL A 62 -2.18 -2.40 13.81
N MET A 63 -3.32 -3.09 13.81
CA MET A 63 -4.39 -2.91 12.83
C MET A 63 -4.98 -1.49 12.86
N LYS A 64 -5.14 -0.90 14.04
CA LYS A 64 -5.59 0.48 14.19
C LYS A 64 -4.60 1.46 13.57
N ALA A 65 -3.30 1.30 13.85
CA ALA A 65 -2.25 2.12 13.26
C ALA A 65 -2.18 1.94 11.73
N ALA A 66 -2.16 0.70 11.24
CA ALA A 66 -2.11 0.40 9.81
C ALA A 66 -3.32 0.94 9.04
N THR A 67 -4.53 0.87 9.62
CA THR A 67 -5.75 1.44 9.01
C THR A 67 -5.67 2.96 8.91
N ALA A 68 -5.13 3.62 9.95
CA ALA A 68 -4.93 5.07 9.95
C ALA A 68 -3.91 5.50 8.88
N ILE A 69 -2.80 4.77 8.74
CA ILE A 69 -1.77 5.02 7.72
C ILE A 69 -2.34 4.78 6.31
N ALA A 70 -3.08 3.68 6.12
CA ALA A 70 -3.68 3.35 4.83
C ALA A 70 -4.75 4.37 4.40
N ALA A 71 -5.35 5.12 5.33
CA ALA A 71 -6.28 6.23 5.04
C ALA A 71 -7.39 5.87 4.03
N GLY A 72 -7.92 4.64 4.10
CA GLY A 72 -8.96 4.15 3.19
C GLY A 72 -8.45 3.69 1.81
N LYS A 73 -7.14 3.68 1.57
CA LYS A 73 -6.51 3.20 0.32
C LYS A 73 -6.36 1.67 0.25
N ALA A 74 -6.73 0.95 1.30
CA ALA A 74 -6.79 -0.50 1.29
C ALA A 74 -7.95 -0.98 2.15
N ASP A 75 -8.55 -2.10 1.75
CA ASP A 75 -9.56 -2.76 2.56
C ASP A 75 -8.93 -3.43 3.80
N GLY A 76 -9.74 -3.58 4.86
CA GLY A 76 -9.29 -4.14 6.12
C GLY A 76 -8.77 -5.58 6.02
N SER A 77 -9.19 -6.36 5.00
CA SER A 77 -8.74 -7.74 4.83
C SER A 77 -7.32 -7.80 4.28
N ARG A 78 -6.97 -6.95 3.32
CA ARG A 78 -5.59 -6.79 2.81
C ARG A 78 -4.65 -6.26 3.88
N ILE A 79 -5.08 -5.27 4.66
CA ILE A 79 -4.31 -4.73 5.80
C ILE A 79 -4.05 -5.85 6.82
N SER A 80 -5.09 -6.61 7.18
CA SER A 80 -4.98 -7.73 8.13
C SER A 80 -4.03 -8.82 7.66
N ALA A 81 -4.09 -9.19 6.37
CA ALA A 81 -3.17 -10.16 5.79
C ALA A 81 -1.71 -9.68 5.84
N ALA A 82 -1.47 -8.42 5.45
CA ALA A 82 -0.12 -7.83 5.46
C ALA A 82 0.47 -7.75 6.86
N VAL A 83 -0.32 -7.32 7.85
CA VAL A 83 0.09 -7.24 9.26
C VAL A 83 0.33 -8.63 9.84
N LYS A 84 -0.57 -9.58 9.61
CA LYS A 84 -0.44 -10.96 10.11
C LYS A 84 0.77 -11.69 9.54
N ALA A 85 1.20 -11.36 8.32
CA ALA A 85 2.40 -11.94 7.74
C ALA A 85 3.71 -11.48 8.42
N ARG A 86 3.67 -10.43 9.26
CA ARG A 86 4.85 -9.76 9.84
C ARG A 86 4.96 -9.82 11.37
N LEU A 87 3.88 -10.21 12.04
CA LEU A 87 3.80 -10.44 13.49
C LEU A 87 4.08 -11.91 13.83
#